data_AF-A0A9X5VAQ5-F1
#
_entry.id   AF-A0A9X5VAQ5-F1
#
_cell.length_a   1.000
_cell.length_b   1.000
_cell.length_c   1.000
_cell.angle_alpha   90.00
_cell.angle_beta   90.00
_cell.angle_gamma   90.00
#
_symmetry.space_group_name_H-M   'P 1'
#
loop_
_entity.id
_entity.type
_entity.pdbx_description
1 polymer ?
#
loop_
_entity_poly.entity_id
_entity_poly.type
_entity_poly.pdbx_seq_one_letter_code
_entity_poly.pdbx_strand_id
1 'polypeptide(L)'
;MKQDFKDKFPQWVFEEADYTVCMSDDIDSLVGATIIKQVKGWEVEHFYDFNNFYSTNKKDKRKAVGVDIALVNGMTYDNHVTILSNTSKPNIMSANPNIIERVSRENYTDKYAMSTALLLYALYDIPLPSTEDGMLMLMAIDSSYLGYYDKRFKKVQCEWLEKMGMEDMILLQQRHSLTDFVEVKRRYDSSKKIFLNDSGCLETKMNLEGIGKLLELDIILPNKQFEIRKEFTRDKYDLKSGSKYDNQFVNDYYKPFSYALTKTNELNMTV
;
A
#
# COMPACT_ATOMS: atom_id res chain seq x y z
N MET A 1 11.61 1.25 12.84
CA MET A 1 11.00 -0.11 13.00
C MET A 1 11.80 -0.96 13.98
N LYS A 2 11.16 -1.82 14.79
CA LYS A 2 11.89 -2.77 15.66
C LYS A 2 12.68 -3.77 14.80
N GLN A 3 13.95 -4.00 15.15
CA GLN A 3 14.89 -4.76 14.30
C GLN A 3 14.44 -6.21 14.06
N ASP A 4 13.96 -6.88 15.11
CA ASP A 4 13.46 -8.26 15.05
C ASP A 4 12.27 -8.45 14.11
N PHE A 5 11.46 -7.40 13.92
CA PHE A 5 10.41 -7.37 12.93
C PHE A 5 10.92 -7.02 11.54
N LYS A 6 11.84 -6.05 11.44
CA LYS A 6 12.49 -5.62 10.19
C LYS A 6 13.21 -6.78 9.50
N ASP A 7 13.87 -7.65 10.27
CA ASP A 7 14.59 -8.83 9.78
C ASP A 7 13.70 -9.89 9.12
N LYS A 8 12.37 -9.81 9.29
CA LYS A 8 11.42 -10.75 8.67
C LYS A 8 10.98 -10.30 7.28
N PHE A 9 11.32 -9.08 6.84
CA PHE A 9 10.98 -8.60 5.51
C PHE A 9 11.78 -9.35 4.43
N PRO A 10 11.23 -9.50 3.21
CA PRO A 10 11.94 -10.15 2.11
C PRO A 10 13.28 -9.46 1.79
N GLN A 11 14.35 -10.22 1.59
CA GLN A 11 15.71 -9.69 1.42
C GLN A 11 15.82 -8.61 0.33
N TRP A 12 15.05 -8.71 -0.75
CA TRP A 12 15.09 -7.78 -1.89
C TRP A 12 14.80 -6.32 -1.51
N VAL A 13 14.12 -6.06 -0.39
CA VAL A 13 13.87 -4.67 0.07
C VAL A 13 15.16 -3.99 0.53
N PHE A 14 16.14 -4.77 1.01
CA PHE A 14 17.42 -4.27 1.52
C PHE A 14 18.55 -4.36 0.48
N GLU A 15 18.30 -4.98 -0.67
CA GLU A 15 19.29 -5.14 -1.73
C GLU A 15 19.49 -3.83 -2.51
N GLU A 16 20.72 -3.65 -3.00
CA GLU A 16 21.05 -2.71 -4.06
C GLU A 16 20.77 -3.39 -5.40
N ALA A 17 19.74 -2.95 -6.09
CA ALA A 17 19.30 -3.51 -7.36
C ALA A 17 18.81 -2.39 -8.30
N ASP A 18 18.64 -2.69 -9.58
CA ASP A 18 18.03 -1.79 -10.56
C ASP A 18 16.66 -2.35 -10.95
N TYR A 19 15.64 -1.97 -10.18
CA TYR A 19 14.25 -2.34 -10.42
C TYR A 19 13.45 -1.15 -10.95
N THR A 20 12.32 -1.45 -11.58
CA THR A 20 11.30 -0.46 -11.92
C THR A 20 10.17 -0.49 -10.90
N VAL A 21 9.46 0.62 -10.76
CA VAL A 21 8.29 0.72 -9.89
C VAL A 21 7.01 0.60 -10.71
N CYS A 22 6.06 -0.19 -10.21
CA CYS A 22 4.66 -0.20 -10.60
C CYS A 22 3.82 0.43 -9.49
N MET A 23 3.27 1.60 -9.75
CA MET A 23 2.35 2.27 -8.83
C MET A 23 0.88 1.94 -9.15
N SER A 24 0.01 2.02 -8.14
CA SER A 24 -1.44 1.96 -8.25
C SER A 24 -2.05 3.36 -8.41
N ASP A 25 -3.37 3.49 -8.32
CA ASP A 25 -4.13 4.67 -8.73
C ASP A 25 -4.39 5.71 -7.62
N ASP A 26 -3.69 5.68 -6.49
CA ASP A 26 -3.91 6.67 -5.42
C ASP A 26 -2.65 7.19 -4.73
N ILE A 27 -2.87 8.04 -3.73
CA ILE A 27 -1.80 8.75 -3.01
C ILE A 27 -0.91 7.81 -2.20
N ASP A 28 -1.42 6.67 -1.72
CA ASP A 28 -0.60 5.73 -0.94
C ASP A 28 0.52 5.19 -1.81
N SER A 29 0.16 4.72 -3.00
CA SER A 29 1.13 4.24 -3.97
C SER A 29 2.05 5.33 -4.51
N LEU A 30 1.54 6.54 -4.77
CA LEU A 30 2.37 7.65 -5.26
C LEU A 30 3.40 8.11 -4.22
N VAL A 31 3.01 8.23 -2.96
CA VAL A 31 3.94 8.56 -1.86
C VAL A 31 4.96 7.43 -1.70
N GLY A 32 4.51 6.17 -1.75
CA GLY A 32 5.41 5.03 -1.68
C GLY A 32 6.42 5.00 -2.84
N ALA A 33 5.98 5.27 -4.07
CA ALA A 33 6.85 5.36 -5.24
C ALA A 33 7.86 6.51 -5.12
N THR A 34 7.43 7.66 -4.57
CA THR A 34 8.31 8.81 -4.30
C THR A 34 9.41 8.44 -3.31
N ILE A 35 9.05 7.77 -2.21
CA ILE A 35 10.01 7.25 -1.22
C ILE A 35 10.99 6.28 -1.87
N ILE A 36 10.48 5.30 -2.62
CA ILE A 36 11.32 4.30 -3.29
C ILE A 36 12.31 4.95 -4.26
N LYS A 37 11.89 5.96 -5.01
CA LYS A 37 12.80 6.74 -5.85
C LYS A 37 13.87 7.44 -5.03
N GLN A 38 13.52 8.07 -3.90
CA GLN A 38 14.47 8.76 -3.03
C GLN A 38 15.50 7.80 -2.40
N VAL A 39 15.04 6.63 -1.91
CA VAL A 39 15.90 5.70 -1.16
C VAL A 39 16.65 4.70 -2.02
N LYS A 40 16.12 4.35 -3.21
CA LYS A 40 16.66 3.32 -4.10
C LYS A 40 16.99 3.82 -5.51
N GLY A 41 16.52 5.00 -5.91
CA GLY A 41 16.68 5.51 -7.27
C GLY A 41 15.80 4.82 -8.31
N TRP A 42 14.85 3.96 -7.91
CA TRP A 42 14.00 3.23 -8.84
C TRP A 42 12.90 4.12 -9.40
N GLU A 43 12.79 4.14 -10.73
CA GLU A 43 11.84 4.99 -11.44
C GLU A 43 10.50 4.26 -11.67
N VAL A 44 9.41 5.03 -11.67
CA VAL A 44 8.11 4.53 -12.10
C VAL A 44 8.14 4.34 -13.62
N GLU A 45 7.96 3.08 -14.03
CA GLU A 45 7.84 2.69 -15.45
C GLU A 45 6.51 1.97 -15.73
N HIS A 46 5.75 1.67 -14.68
CA HIS A 46 4.49 0.95 -14.79
C HIS A 46 3.41 1.61 -13.93
N PHE A 47 2.17 1.54 -14.41
CA PHE A 47 0.98 2.05 -13.73
C PHE A 47 -0.11 1.00 -13.79
N TYR A 48 -0.82 0.80 -12.68
CA TYR A 48 -1.86 -0.21 -12.56
C TYR A 48 -3.13 0.36 -11.93
N ASP A 49 -4.20 0.51 -12.72
CA ASP A 49 -5.47 1.12 -12.28
C ASP A 49 -6.54 0.10 -11.85
N PHE A 50 -6.12 -1.15 -11.61
CA PHE A 50 -6.97 -2.31 -11.34
C PHE A 50 -7.89 -2.79 -12.48
N ASN A 51 -7.93 -2.09 -13.62
CA ASN A 51 -8.57 -2.54 -14.86
C ASN A 51 -7.52 -2.79 -15.96
N ASN A 52 -6.39 -2.10 -15.90
CA ASN A 52 -5.37 -2.04 -16.93
C ASN A 52 -4.01 -1.92 -16.27
N PHE A 53 -3.04 -2.63 -16.84
CA PHE A 53 -1.63 -2.46 -16.55
C PHE A 53 -0.98 -1.76 -17.74
N TYR A 54 -0.29 -0.67 -17.45
CA TYR A 54 0.37 0.17 -18.42
C TYR A 54 1.88 0.17 -18.23
N SER A 55 2.63 0.54 -19.26
CA SER A 55 4.08 0.71 -19.16
C SER A 55 4.59 1.75 -20.13
N THR A 56 5.67 2.42 -19.73
CA THR A 56 6.38 3.43 -20.53
C THR A 56 7.22 2.80 -21.65
N ASN A 57 7.76 1.59 -21.42
CA ASN A 57 8.60 0.89 -22.39
C ASN A 57 8.37 -0.63 -22.38
N LYS A 58 7.58 -1.11 -23.36
CA LYS A 58 7.61 -2.43 -24.05
C LYS A 58 8.74 -3.42 -23.70
N LYS A 59 9.96 -2.91 -23.83
CA LYS A 59 11.19 -3.70 -23.93
C LYS A 59 12.06 -3.63 -22.68
N ASP A 60 11.64 -2.88 -21.66
CA ASP A 60 12.35 -2.89 -20.37
C ASP A 60 12.32 -4.31 -19.79
N LYS A 61 13.52 -4.82 -19.46
CA LYS A 61 13.76 -6.17 -18.94
C LYS A 61 14.00 -6.18 -17.43
N ARG A 62 14.11 -5.00 -16.80
CA ARG A 62 14.25 -4.90 -15.34
C ARG A 62 13.02 -5.49 -14.67
N LYS A 63 13.21 -6.01 -13.45
CA LYS A 63 12.10 -6.51 -12.65
C LYS A 63 11.30 -5.31 -12.13
N ALA A 64 9.97 -5.44 -12.14
CA ALA A 64 9.08 -4.45 -11.55
C ALA A 64 8.74 -4.81 -10.10
N VAL A 65 8.63 -3.78 -9.26
CA VAL A 65 8.19 -3.85 -7.87
C VAL A 65 6.86 -3.11 -7.77
N GLY A 66 5.82 -3.78 -7.26
CA GLY A 66 4.55 -3.16 -6.94
C GLY A 66 4.65 -2.26 -5.70
N VAL A 67 3.90 -1.17 -5.67
CA VAL A 67 3.74 -0.33 -4.48
C VAL A 67 2.25 -0.16 -4.24
N ASP A 68 1.77 -0.59 -3.08
CA ASP A 68 0.35 -0.65 -2.75
C ASP A 68 -0.46 -1.50 -3.75
N ILE A 69 0.10 -2.69 -4.05
CA ILE A 69 -0.51 -3.67 -4.95
C ILE A 69 -0.37 -5.06 -4.34
N ALA A 70 -1.49 -5.71 -4.06
CA ALA A 70 -1.55 -7.07 -3.54
C ALA A 70 -1.30 -8.13 -4.64
N LEU A 71 -0.11 -8.11 -5.22
CA LEU A 71 0.31 -9.03 -6.29
C LEU A 71 0.29 -10.48 -5.81
N VAL A 72 -0.30 -11.35 -6.63
CA VAL A 72 -0.33 -12.80 -6.37
C VAL A 72 1.07 -13.41 -6.46
N ASN A 73 1.90 -12.87 -7.36
CA ASN A 73 3.29 -13.24 -7.53
C ASN A 73 4.13 -11.99 -7.83
N GLY A 74 5.35 -11.93 -7.29
CA GLY A 74 6.31 -10.86 -7.57
C GLY A 74 6.61 -9.96 -6.38
N MET A 75 7.58 -9.08 -6.55
CA MET A 75 8.01 -8.14 -5.51
C MET A 75 6.98 -7.03 -5.36
N THR A 76 6.52 -6.77 -4.14
CA THR A 76 5.60 -5.66 -3.87
C THR A 76 5.75 -5.15 -2.44
N TYR A 77 5.61 -3.85 -2.24
CA TYR A 77 5.32 -3.25 -0.94
C TYR A 77 3.81 -3.15 -0.81
N ASP A 78 3.26 -3.72 0.26
CA ASP A 78 1.82 -3.89 0.40
C ASP A 78 1.41 -3.97 1.87
N ASN A 79 0.17 -3.63 2.15
CA ASN A 79 -0.47 -3.70 3.47
C ASN A 79 -1.75 -4.55 3.45
N HIS A 80 -2.18 -5.09 2.31
CA HIS A 80 -3.45 -5.80 2.21
C HIS A 80 -3.40 -7.20 2.83
N VAL A 81 -4.54 -7.71 3.30
CA VAL A 81 -4.62 -9.10 3.79
C VAL A 81 -4.89 -10.02 2.61
N THR A 82 -3.96 -10.93 2.32
CA THR A 82 -4.06 -11.88 1.19
C THR A 82 -4.17 -13.34 1.62
N ILE A 83 -3.95 -13.64 2.91
CA ILE A 83 -3.99 -15.02 3.42
C ILE A 83 -5.44 -15.42 3.71
N LEU A 84 -5.94 -16.48 3.05
CA LEU A 84 -7.33 -16.92 3.19
C LEU A 84 -7.55 -17.91 4.35
N SER A 85 -6.49 -18.58 4.81
CA SER A 85 -6.50 -19.54 5.92
C SER A 85 -5.09 -19.81 6.43
N ASN A 86 -4.97 -20.44 7.61
CA ASN A 86 -3.68 -20.78 8.20
C ASN A 86 -2.79 -21.70 7.33
N THR A 87 -3.37 -22.54 6.48
CA THR A 87 -2.64 -23.43 5.54
C THR A 87 -2.27 -22.75 4.22
N SER A 88 -2.69 -21.50 4.02
CA SER A 88 -2.45 -20.80 2.77
C SER A 88 -0.97 -20.45 2.55
N LYS A 89 -0.59 -20.44 1.27
CA LYS A 89 0.73 -20.01 0.80
C LYS A 89 0.60 -18.64 0.11
N PRO A 90 0.89 -17.53 0.80
CA PRO A 90 0.85 -16.21 0.20
C PRO A 90 2.09 -15.95 -0.67
N ASN A 91 2.08 -14.80 -1.36
CA ASN A 91 3.24 -14.28 -2.05
C ASN A 91 4.36 -13.91 -1.04
N ILE A 92 5.35 -14.78 -0.89
CA ILE A 92 6.48 -14.56 0.03
C ILE A 92 7.41 -13.41 -0.40
N MET A 93 7.28 -12.92 -1.63
CA MET A 93 8.02 -11.76 -2.13
C MET A 93 7.31 -10.44 -1.80
N SER A 94 6.12 -10.48 -1.20
CA SER A 94 5.42 -9.29 -0.73
C SER A 94 5.99 -8.82 0.61
N ALA A 95 6.54 -7.61 0.61
CA ALA A 95 6.96 -6.87 1.78
C ALA A 95 5.74 -6.32 2.51
N ASN A 96 5.04 -7.20 3.22
CA ASN A 96 3.74 -6.92 3.81
C ASN A 96 3.65 -7.42 5.27
N PRO A 97 3.41 -6.52 6.25
CA PRO A 97 3.29 -6.86 7.66
C PRO A 97 2.25 -7.94 7.96
N ASN A 98 1.13 -7.95 7.23
CA ASN A 98 0.07 -8.93 7.40
C ASN A 98 0.51 -10.32 6.93
N ILE A 99 1.36 -10.42 5.93
CA ILE A 99 1.95 -11.71 5.51
C ILE A 99 2.96 -12.19 6.56
N ILE A 100 3.82 -11.28 7.02
CA ILE A 100 4.87 -11.58 8.02
C ILE A 100 4.27 -12.12 9.32
N GLU A 101 3.21 -11.49 9.83
CA GLU A 101 2.52 -11.92 11.06
C GLU A 101 1.40 -12.94 10.81
N ARG A 102 1.31 -13.48 9.59
CA ARG A 102 0.30 -14.46 9.17
C ARG A 102 -1.14 -14.05 9.49
N VAL A 103 -1.44 -12.76 9.34
CA VAL A 103 -2.81 -12.26 9.40
C VAL A 103 -3.56 -12.78 8.18
N SER A 104 -4.66 -13.45 8.48
CA SER A 104 -5.51 -14.14 7.54
C SER A 104 -6.96 -13.74 7.74
N ARG A 105 -7.85 -14.33 6.94
CA ARG A 105 -9.29 -14.28 7.17
C ARG A 105 -9.70 -14.68 8.60
N GLU A 106 -9.02 -15.63 9.22
CA GLU A 106 -9.39 -16.19 10.53
C GLU A 106 -9.13 -15.22 11.69
N ASN A 107 -8.14 -14.34 11.54
CA ASN A 107 -7.73 -13.32 12.51
C ASN A 107 -7.68 -11.92 11.87
N TYR A 108 -8.61 -11.64 10.95
CA TYR A 108 -8.60 -10.46 10.08
C TYR A 108 -8.53 -9.13 10.86
N THR A 109 -9.06 -9.09 12.07
CA THR A 109 -9.08 -7.90 12.92
C THR A 109 -7.74 -7.55 13.55
N ASP A 110 -6.74 -8.44 13.47
CA ASP A 110 -5.39 -8.23 13.99
C ASP A 110 -4.48 -7.54 12.95
N LYS A 111 -5.04 -7.23 11.77
CA LYS A 111 -4.29 -6.71 10.63
C LYS A 111 -3.58 -5.38 10.92
N TYR A 112 -2.41 -5.22 10.30
CA TYR A 112 -1.86 -3.92 9.99
C TYR A 112 -2.83 -3.22 9.03
N ALA A 113 -3.53 -2.20 9.51
CA ALA A 113 -4.56 -1.45 8.78
C ALA A 113 -4.12 -0.01 8.49
N MET A 114 -2.83 0.20 8.28
CA MET A 114 -2.23 1.49 7.95
C MET A 114 -1.61 1.42 6.56
N SER A 115 -1.25 2.57 5.99
CA SER A 115 -0.81 2.72 4.60
C SER A 115 0.51 2.03 4.29
N THR A 116 0.72 1.75 3.01
CA THR A 116 2.01 1.31 2.47
C THR A 116 3.06 2.43 2.59
N ALA A 117 2.66 3.68 2.46
CA ALA A 117 3.49 4.86 2.69
C ALA A 117 4.04 4.87 4.13
N LEU A 118 3.17 4.69 5.14
CA LEU A 118 3.62 4.64 6.54
C LEU A 118 4.57 3.46 6.80
N LEU A 119 4.30 2.31 6.17
CA LEU A 119 5.21 1.17 6.21
C LEU A 119 6.60 1.54 5.67
N LEU A 120 6.67 2.25 4.54
CA LEU A 120 7.93 2.66 3.93
C LEU A 120 8.70 3.67 4.77
N TYR A 121 8.01 4.62 5.42
CA TYR A 121 8.64 5.50 6.42
C TYR A 121 9.32 4.69 7.53
N ALA A 122 8.61 3.69 8.07
CA ALA A 122 9.14 2.84 9.15
C ALA A 122 10.29 1.93 8.69
N LEU A 123 10.18 1.36 7.48
CA LEU A 123 11.13 0.39 6.94
C LEU A 123 12.47 1.03 6.59
N TYR A 124 12.44 2.25 6.03
CA TYR A 124 13.63 2.99 5.60
C TYR A 124 14.11 4.04 6.61
N ASP A 125 13.55 4.04 7.82
CA ASP A 125 13.89 4.95 8.91
C ASP A 125 13.85 6.44 8.46
N ILE A 126 12.83 6.77 7.67
CA ILE A 126 12.61 8.13 7.17
C ILE A 126 12.08 8.97 8.33
N PRO A 127 12.67 10.15 8.59
CA PRO A 127 12.16 11.07 9.61
C PRO A 127 10.68 11.39 9.36
N LEU A 128 9.87 11.39 10.42
CA LEU A 128 8.49 11.86 10.33
C LEU A 128 8.46 13.33 9.88
N PRO A 129 7.38 13.77 9.19
CA PRO A 129 7.22 15.18 8.85
C PRO A 129 7.37 16.06 10.09
N SER A 130 8.05 17.20 9.95
CA SER A 130 8.41 18.06 11.09
C SER A 130 7.22 18.80 11.71
N THR A 131 6.07 18.81 11.04
CA THR A 131 4.85 19.49 11.48
C THR A 131 3.75 18.51 11.87
N GLU A 132 2.87 18.92 12.79
CA GLU A 132 1.69 18.11 13.13
C GLU A 132 0.76 17.92 11.92
N ASP A 133 0.52 18.97 11.11
CA ASP A 133 -0.27 18.84 9.87
C ASP A 133 0.34 17.82 8.89
N GLY A 134 1.67 17.76 8.81
CA GLY A 134 2.39 16.75 8.03
C GLY A 134 2.16 15.33 8.55
N MET A 135 2.28 15.13 9.86
CA MET A 135 1.98 13.83 10.49
C MET A 135 0.51 13.44 10.37
N LEU A 136 -0.42 14.40 10.48
CA LEU A 136 -1.85 14.19 10.24
C LEU A 136 -2.09 13.74 8.79
N MET A 137 -1.45 14.39 7.81
CA MET A 137 -1.56 14.01 6.41
C MET A 137 -1.02 12.59 6.17
N LEU A 138 0.16 12.26 6.72
CA LEU A 138 0.75 10.92 6.60
C LEU A 138 -0.18 9.84 7.17
N MET A 139 -0.75 10.07 8.35
CA MET A 139 -1.72 9.15 8.96
C MET A 139 -3.08 9.15 8.25
N ALA A 140 -3.43 10.20 7.51
CA ALA A 140 -4.66 10.26 6.73
C ALA A 140 -4.60 9.42 5.43
N ILE A 141 -3.39 9.08 4.95
CA ILE A 141 -3.20 8.14 3.85
C ILE A 141 -3.76 6.77 4.25
N ASP A 142 -4.55 6.17 3.35
CA ASP A 142 -5.35 4.97 3.57
C ASP A 142 -6.20 4.97 4.86
N SER A 143 -6.47 6.18 5.40
CA SER A 143 -7.17 6.36 6.68
C SER A 143 -6.53 5.58 7.84
N SER A 144 -5.19 5.53 7.87
CA SER A 144 -4.37 4.80 8.85
C SER A 144 -4.73 5.10 10.31
N TYR A 145 -5.33 6.26 10.60
CA TYR A 145 -5.77 6.67 11.93
C TYR A 145 -7.05 5.95 12.46
N LEU A 146 -7.83 5.29 11.60
CA LEU A 146 -9.20 4.88 11.96
C LEU A 146 -9.28 3.88 13.12
N GLY A 147 -8.34 2.92 13.19
CA GLY A 147 -8.36 1.89 14.23
C GLY A 147 -8.24 2.46 15.65
N TYR A 148 -7.55 3.59 15.83
CA TYR A 148 -7.30 4.22 17.12
C TYR A 148 -8.59 4.77 17.74
N TYR A 149 -9.51 5.24 16.90
CA TYR A 149 -10.79 5.80 17.32
C TYR A 149 -11.89 4.74 17.49
N ASP A 150 -11.61 3.49 17.16
CA ASP A 150 -12.48 2.34 17.45
C ASP A 150 -11.94 1.55 18.63
N LYS A 151 -12.74 1.43 19.71
CA LYS A 151 -12.34 0.70 20.92
C LYS A 151 -11.92 -0.75 20.65
N ARG A 152 -12.46 -1.37 19.60
CA ARG A 152 -12.15 -2.75 19.21
C ARG A 152 -10.75 -2.88 18.60
N PHE A 153 -10.26 -1.84 17.93
CA PHE A 153 -9.03 -1.88 17.13
C PHE A 153 -7.92 -1.01 17.69
N LYS A 154 -8.23 -0.12 18.63
CA LYS A 154 -7.25 0.82 19.20
C LYS A 154 -5.99 0.15 19.71
N LYS A 155 -6.15 -0.96 20.44
CA LYS A 155 -5.03 -1.74 20.97
C LYS A 155 -4.15 -2.29 19.83
N VAL A 156 -4.77 -2.96 18.86
CA VAL A 156 -4.08 -3.53 17.69
C VAL A 156 -3.32 -2.45 16.92
N GLN A 157 -3.93 -1.29 16.72
CA GLN A 157 -3.26 -0.18 16.05
C GLN A 157 -2.04 0.34 16.82
N CYS A 158 -2.16 0.55 18.13
CA CYS A 158 -1.02 0.97 18.96
C CYS A 158 0.11 -0.06 18.93
N GLU A 159 -0.20 -1.34 19.05
CA GLU A 159 0.79 -2.43 18.98
C GLU A 159 1.53 -2.44 17.63
N TRP A 160 0.84 -2.18 16.53
CA TRP A 160 1.48 -2.03 15.22
C TRP A 160 2.38 -0.80 15.15
N LEU A 161 1.92 0.37 15.63
CA LEU A 161 2.74 1.59 15.64
C LEU A 161 4.00 1.43 16.50
N GLU A 162 3.90 0.81 17.67
CA GLU A 162 5.06 0.45 18.50
C GLU A 162 6.01 -0.52 17.77
N LYS A 163 5.48 -1.51 17.06
CA LYS A 163 6.30 -2.44 16.26
C LYS A 163 7.02 -1.72 15.12
N MET A 164 6.38 -0.72 14.52
CA MET A 164 6.97 0.16 13.50
C MET A 164 7.95 1.19 14.09
N GLY A 165 8.02 1.36 15.42
CA GLY A 165 8.82 2.40 16.07
C GLY A 165 8.28 3.80 15.78
N MET A 166 6.94 3.93 15.80
CA MET A 166 6.19 5.14 15.45
C MET A 166 5.29 5.58 16.63
N GLU A 167 5.81 5.51 17.84
CA GLU A 167 5.11 5.88 19.07
C GLU A 167 4.61 7.34 19.03
N ASP A 168 5.33 8.24 18.34
CA ASP A 168 4.90 9.63 18.13
C ASP A 168 3.55 9.73 17.40
N MET A 169 3.23 8.77 16.52
CA MET A 169 1.92 8.70 15.86
C MET A 169 0.81 8.27 16.81
N ILE A 170 1.13 7.53 17.88
CA ILE A 170 0.16 7.23 18.95
C ILE A 170 -0.14 8.53 19.72
N LEU A 171 0.90 9.29 20.06
CA LEU A 171 0.76 10.56 20.77
C LEU A 171 0.00 11.60 19.93
N LEU A 172 0.23 11.64 18.61
CA LEU A 172 -0.54 12.48 17.69
C LEU A 172 -2.04 12.17 17.79
N GLN A 173 -2.42 10.90 17.68
CA GLN A 173 -3.83 10.49 17.75
C GLN A 173 -4.46 10.70 19.13
N GLN A 174 -3.66 10.76 20.21
CA GLN A 174 -4.15 11.17 21.53
C GLN A 174 -4.52 12.65 21.59
N ARG A 175 -3.76 13.51 20.90
CA ARG A 175 -3.98 14.96 20.89
C ARG A 175 -5.04 15.41 19.90
N HIS A 176 -5.29 14.62 18.86
CA HIS A 176 -6.19 14.97 17.76
C HIS A 176 -7.51 14.21 17.78
N SER A 177 -8.51 14.81 17.15
CA SER A 177 -9.80 14.19 16.90
C SER A 177 -9.82 13.46 15.56
N LEU A 178 -10.78 12.53 15.38
CA LEU A 178 -11.01 11.89 14.08
C LEU A 178 -11.25 12.91 12.96
N THR A 179 -11.92 14.03 13.29
CA THR A 179 -12.26 15.09 12.33
C THR A 179 -11.01 15.77 11.77
N ASP A 180 -9.96 15.92 12.57
CA ASP A 180 -8.72 16.60 12.15
C ASP A 180 -8.07 15.87 10.96
N PHE A 181 -8.06 14.52 11.00
CA PHE A 181 -7.56 13.68 9.91
C PHE A 181 -8.45 13.73 8.66
N VAL A 182 -9.78 13.81 8.85
CA VAL A 182 -10.73 13.96 7.74
C VAL A 182 -10.55 15.33 7.08
N GLU A 183 -10.31 16.38 7.87
CA GLU A 183 -10.14 17.73 7.39
C GLU A 183 -8.85 17.91 6.59
N VAL A 184 -7.72 17.35 7.04
CA VAL A 184 -6.48 17.41 6.25
C VAL A 184 -6.65 16.66 4.92
N LYS A 185 -7.28 15.48 4.94
CA LYS A 185 -7.59 14.70 3.72
C LYS A 185 -8.43 15.49 2.73
N ARG A 186 -9.43 16.21 3.23
CA ARG A 186 -10.31 17.08 2.42
C ARG A 186 -9.59 18.32 1.90
N ARG A 187 -8.73 18.95 2.71
CA ARG A 187 -8.01 20.20 2.35
C ARG A 187 -7.12 20.01 1.12
N TYR A 188 -6.57 18.81 0.94
CA TYR A 188 -5.65 18.50 -0.16
C TYR A 188 -6.22 17.55 -1.21
N ASP A 189 -7.51 17.21 -1.11
CA ASP A 189 -8.17 16.27 -2.01
C ASP A 189 -7.43 14.91 -2.12
N SER A 190 -6.74 14.46 -1.07
CA SER A 190 -5.84 13.28 -1.12
C SER A 190 -6.56 11.93 -1.27
N SER A 191 -7.89 11.94 -1.42
CA SER A 191 -8.69 10.74 -1.76
C SER A 191 -8.98 10.60 -3.25
N LYS A 192 -8.63 11.60 -4.06
CA LYS A 192 -8.85 11.53 -5.51
C LYS A 192 -7.90 10.49 -6.12
N LYS A 193 -8.33 9.89 -7.22
CA LYS A 193 -7.55 8.90 -7.96
C LYS A 193 -6.59 9.57 -8.95
N ILE A 194 -5.59 8.80 -9.33
CA ILE A 194 -4.67 9.04 -10.44
C ILE A 194 -5.23 8.26 -11.62
N PHE A 195 -5.25 8.86 -12.80
CA PHE A 195 -5.77 8.22 -14.00
C PHE A 195 -4.92 8.59 -15.20
N LEU A 196 -5.04 7.80 -16.26
CA LEU A 196 -4.41 8.09 -17.54
C LEU A 196 -5.30 9.03 -18.36
N ASN A 197 -4.75 10.12 -18.87
CA ASN A 197 -5.46 11.02 -19.78
C ASN A 197 -5.40 10.51 -21.24
N ASP A 198 -6.10 11.19 -22.14
CA ASP A 198 -6.16 10.83 -23.57
C ASP A 198 -4.80 10.88 -24.29
N SER A 199 -3.82 11.62 -23.73
CA SER A 199 -2.45 11.68 -24.26
C SER A 199 -1.53 10.59 -23.70
N GLY A 200 -2.04 9.69 -22.86
CA GLY A 200 -1.26 8.64 -22.22
C GLY A 200 -0.41 9.12 -21.04
N CYS A 201 -0.66 10.31 -20.49
CA CYS A 201 0.04 10.83 -19.32
C CYS A 201 -0.81 10.66 -18.06
N LEU A 202 -0.15 10.50 -16.91
CA LEU A 202 -0.84 10.43 -15.62
C LEU A 202 -1.34 11.81 -15.19
N GLU A 203 -2.57 11.86 -14.68
CA GLU A 203 -3.20 13.06 -14.13
C GLU A 203 -3.89 12.77 -12.80
N THR A 204 -4.04 13.80 -11.98
CA THR A 204 -4.86 13.74 -10.76
C THR A 204 -5.39 15.11 -10.39
N LYS A 205 -6.45 15.11 -9.57
CA LYS A 205 -7.03 16.33 -8.96
C LYS A 205 -6.53 16.57 -7.53
N MET A 206 -5.64 15.71 -7.03
CA MET A 206 -5.01 15.91 -5.72
C MET A 206 -4.14 17.18 -5.73
N ASN A 207 -4.09 17.89 -4.60
CA ASN A 207 -3.14 18.98 -4.41
C ASN A 207 -1.74 18.43 -4.08
N LEU A 208 -1.06 17.87 -5.08
CA LEU A 208 0.25 17.21 -4.88
C LEU A 208 1.31 18.16 -4.33
N GLU A 209 1.34 19.42 -4.77
CA GLU A 209 2.28 20.42 -4.23
C GLU A 209 2.05 20.63 -2.72
N GLY A 210 0.79 20.76 -2.31
CA GLY A 210 0.43 20.91 -0.91
C GLY A 210 0.74 19.68 -0.07
N ILE A 211 0.46 18.49 -0.59
CA ILE A 211 0.79 17.22 0.08
C ILE A 211 2.30 17.06 0.19
N GLY A 212 3.05 17.35 -0.88
CA GLY A 212 4.52 17.31 -0.90
C GLY A 212 5.15 18.24 0.13
N LYS A 213 4.62 19.46 0.28
CA LYS A 213 5.06 20.39 1.34
C LYS A 213 4.78 19.85 2.75
N LEU A 214 3.62 19.23 2.97
CA LEU A 214 3.27 18.66 4.28
C LEU A 214 4.13 17.44 4.63
N LEU A 215 4.39 16.57 3.66
CA LEU A 215 5.17 15.36 3.86
C LEU A 215 6.68 15.58 3.71
N GLU A 216 7.11 16.79 3.32
CA GLU A 216 8.50 17.13 3.04
C GLU A 216 9.12 16.22 1.96
N LEU A 217 8.32 15.88 0.95
CA LEU A 217 8.66 15.02 -0.17
C LEU A 217 8.36 15.70 -1.51
N ASP A 218 9.18 15.45 -2.53
CA ASP A 218 8.93 15.91 -3.90
C ASP A 218 7.95 14.96 -4.61
N ILE A 219 6.66 15.10 -4.27
CA ILE A 219 5.59 14.24 -4.79
C ILE A 219 5.13 14.77 -6.13
N ILE A 220 5.60 14.13 -7.20
CA ILE A 220 5.25 14.45 -8.57
C ILE A 220 4.79 13.20 -9.32
N LEU A 221 3.83 13.38 -10.23
CA LEU A 221 3.50 12.31 -11.17
C LEU A 221 4.66 12.11 -12.16
N PRO A 222 4.94 10.87 -12.57
CA PRO A 222 5.89 10.59 -13.64
C PRO A 222 5.52 11.35 -14.92
N ASN A 223 6.43 12.20 -15.40
CA ASN A 223 6.27 12.89 -16.68
C ASN A 223 6.66 11.98 -17.85
N LYS A 224 5.86 10.93 -18.08
CA LYS A 224 6.05 9.91 -19.11
C LYS A 224 4.71 9.54 -19.73
N GLN A 225 4.75 9.07 -20.98
CA GLN A 225 3.60 8.42 -21.60
C GLN A 225 3.58 6.94 -21.25
N PHE A 226 2.41 6.42 -20.95
CA PHE A 226 2.16 5.03 -20.64
C PHE A 226 1.26 4.41 -21.70
N GLU A 227 1.65 3.23 -22.17
CA GLU A 227 0.86 2.44 -23.09
C GLU A 227 0.27 1.24 -22.39
N ILE A 228 -0.94 0.86 -22.79
CA ILE A 228 -1.58 -0.35 -22.27
C ILE A 228 -0.75 -1.59 -22.62
N ARG A 229 -0.55 -2.45 -21.62
CA ARG A 229 0.11 -3.75 -21.74
C ARG A 229 -0.83 -4.91 -21.54
N LYS A 230 -1.74 -4.79 -20.58
CA LYS A 230 -2.72 -5.84 -20.28
C LYS A 230 -3.98 -5.20 -19.72
N GLU A 231 -5.12 -5.70 -20.18
CA GLU A 231 -6.44 -5.42 -19.63
C GLU A 231 -6.80 -6.56 -18.64
N PHE A 232 -7.58 -6.22 -17.63
CA PHE A 232 -8.07 -7.11 -16.59
C PHE A 232 -9.55 -6.89 -16.36
N THR A 233 -10.20 -7.92 -15.83
CA THR A 233 -11.52 -7.77 -15.22
C THR A 233 -11.35 -7.67 -13.71
N ARG A 234 -12.04 -6.72 -13.09
CA ARG A 234 -12.11 -6.60 -11.64
C ARG A 234 -13.40 -7.19 -11.11
N ASP A 235 -13.27 -8.14 -10.20
CA ASP A 235 -14.41 -8.84 -9.60
C ASP A 235 -14.34 -8.82 -8.07
N LYS A 236 -15.53 -8.88 -7.46
CA LYS A 236 -15.71 -9.05 -6.02
C LYS A 236 -16.37 -10.39 -5.74
N TYR A 237 -15.81 -11.15 -4.81
CA TYR A 237 -16.30 -12.45 -4.40
C TYR A 237 -16.58 -12.49 -2.91
N ASP A 238 -17.81 -12.87 -2.55
CA ASP A 238 -18.21 -13.09 -1.16
C ASP A 238 -17.89 -14.53 -0.75
N LEU A 239 -16.98 -14.68 0.19
CA LEU A 239 -16.55 -15.96 0.74
C LEU A 239 -17.55 -16.43 1.81
N LYS A 240 -18.03 -17.68 1.68
CA LYS A 240 -18.98 -18.24 2.64
C LYS A 240 -18.35 -18.35 4.03
N SER A 241 -19.02 -17.78 5.04
CA SER A 241 -18.61 -17.91 6.45
C SER A 241 -18.49 -19.39 6.84
N GLY A 242 -17.45 -19.74 7.61
CA GLY A 242 -17.18 -21.11 8.05
C GLY A 242 -16.66 -22.08 6.97
N SER A 243 -16.64 -21.69 5.70
CA SER A 243 -16.01 -22.48 4.63
C SER A 243 -14.50 -22.26 4.62
N LYS A 244 -13.76 -23.34 4.34
CA LYS A 244 -12.31 -23.29 4.17
C LYS A 244 -11.97 -22.87 2.74
N TYR A 245 -11.21 -21.79 2.63
CA TYR A 245 -10.60 -21.33 1.39
C TYR A 245 -9.10 -21.29 1.61
N ASP A 246 -8.32 -21.53 0.56
CA ASP A 246 -6.89 -21.29 0.57
C ASP A 246 -6.46 -20.54 -0.68
N ASN A 247 -5.29 -19.90 -0.60
CA ASN A 247 -4.73 -19.15 -1.73
C ASN A 247 -4.52 -20.04 -2.97
N GLN A 248 -4.28 -21.36 -2.80
CA GLN A 248 -4.03 -22.27 -3.91
C GLN A 248 -5.29 -22.46 -4.77
N PHE A 249 -6.44 -22.71 -4.14
CA PHE A 249 -7.73 -22.81 -4.82
C PHE A 249 -8.02 -21.56 -5.64
N VAL A 250 -7.82 -20.37 -5.04
CA VAL A 250 -8.06 -19.10 -5.73
C VAL A 250 -7.11 -18.93 -6.92
N ASN A 251 -5.83 -19.28 -6.74
CA ASN A 251 -4.83 -19.19 -7.80
C ASN A 251 -5.10 -20.16 -8.96
N ASP A 252 -5.52 -21.40 -8.67
CA ASP A 252 -5.75 -22.42 -9.69
C ASP A 252 -7.03 -22.15 -10.48
N TYR A 253 -8.10 -21.71 -9.80
CA TYR A 253 -9.41 -21.53 -10.39
C TYR A 253 -9.55 -20.19 -11.12
N TYR A 254 -9.17 -19.09 -10.47
CA TYR A 254 -9.38 -17.73 -11.00
C TYR A 254 -8.15 -17.16 -11.69
N LYS A 255 -6.94 -17.64 -11.34
CA LYS A 255 -5.65 -17.14 -11.87
C LYS A 255 -5.50 -15.61 -11.79
N PRO A 256 -5.77 -15.00 -10.62
CA PRO A 256 -5.69 -13.56 -10.46
C PRO A 256 -4.29 -13.02 -10.70
N PHE A 257 -4.23 -11.78 -11.18
CA PHE A 257 -3.04 -10.96 -11.18
C PHE A 257 -2.77 -10.37 -9.78
N SER A 258 -3.80 -9.83 -9.16
CA SER A 258 -3.78 -9.32 -7.78
C SER A 258 -5.07 -9.64 -7.05
N TYR A 259 -5.01 -9.79 -5.72
CA TYR A 259 -6.22 -9.81 -4.89
C TYR A 259 -5.95 -9.45 -3.44
N ALA A 260 -6.99 -9.00 -2.77
CA ALA A 260 -6.97 -8.69 -1.34
C ALA A 260 -8.32 -8.95 -0.70
N LEU A 261 -8.30 -9.32 0.58
CA LEU A 261 -9.47 -9.29 1.44
C LEU A 261 -9.74 -7.84 1.89
N THR A 262 -10.82 -7.24 1.38
CA THR A 262 -11.29 -5.90 1.81
C THR A 262 -12.20 -5.96 3.04
N LYS A 263 -12.73 -7.15 3.34
CA LYS A 263 -13.35 -7.53 4.62
C LYS A 263 -13.02 -8.98 4.91
N THR A 264 -13.32 -9.45 6.11
CA THR A 264 -13.14 -10.86 6.53
C THR A 264 -13.65 -11.87 5.49
N ASN A 265 -14.76 -11.58 4.81
CA ASN A 265 -15.40 -12.49 3.85
C ASN A 265 -15.52 -11.89 2.45
N GLU A 266 -14.82 -10.81 2.14
CA GLU A 266 -14.96 -10.11 0.85
C GLU A 266 -13.60 -10.05 0.17
N LEU A 267 -13.48 -10.75 -0.96
CA LEU A 267 -12.28 -10.83 -1.77
C LEU A 267 -12.45 -9.97 -3.01
N ASN A 268 -11.58 -9.00 -3.22
CA ASN A 268 -11.49 -8.25 -4.48
C ASN A 268 -10.31 -8.75 -5.29
N MET A 269 -10.54 -8.98 -6.58
CA MET A 269 -9.58 -9.63 -7.46
C MET A 269 -9.52 -8.95 -8.81
N THR A 270 -8.38 -9.10 -9.47
CA THR A 270 -8.20 -8.75 -10.87
C THR A 270 -7.67 -9.95 -11.63
N VAL A 271 -8.27 -10.28 -12.77
CA VAL A 271 -7.99 -11.49 -13.59
C VAL A 271 -7.59 -11.11 -15.01
#